data_AF-A0A0F9FVB3-F1
#
_entry.id   AF-A0A0F9FVB3-F1
#
_cell.length_a   1.000
_cell.length_b   1.000
_cell.length_c   1.000
_cell.angle_alpha   90.00
_cell.angle_beta   90.00
_cell.angle_gamma   90.00
#
_symmetry.space_group_name_H-M   'P 1'
#
loop_
_entity.id
_entity.type
_entity.pdbx_description
1 polymer ?
#
loop_
_entity_poly.entity_id
_entity_poly.type
_entity_poly.pdbx_seq_one_letter_code
_entity_poly.pdbx_strand_id
1 'polypeptide(L)'
;MKNSKNQTEDIKLPFKTRIINYFDNNSYNLFIVVIVIGLFLNIFLWLLTPIFTLPIYKLEDSSYDYDIRNDSYFVQEIRINHPVILPYSELFISYKGDNIIDVYILNSAQYTKYLEIKTQNGNLDDINYIWHHNNKLFGAFSLILDYNNLFNDPIYIVIEPNNNNVDLDISYKLISFERFWYLLSFIIIIILLCLLLIFRRTLNKNFPWNYFHDIITKNAYKLFKKGFLDKSIAAVDNEIEQMLKKVNTKKGLNRNFGVQLIDQLFSEDRPIIYLDDTSTIEGKDNQKDYKDYFKSCFKRIRNPFAHENFRLQKQETIRKLHLLDEMLIALDKGYILNDQGEKESIFEYIKS
;
A
#
# COMPACT_ATOMS: atom_id res chain seq x y z
N MET A 1 -1.40 -39.76 45.57
CA MET A 1 -2.19 -38.53 45.32
C MET A 1 -1.39 -37.32 45.77
N LYS A 2 -0.74 -36.61 44.84
CA LYS A 2 -0.22 -35.25 45.04
C LYS A 2 -0.47 -34.51 43.72
N ASN A 3 -1.46 -33.62 43.73
CA ASN A 3 -1.80 -32.73 42.62
C ASN A 3 -0.69 -31.68 42.46
N SER A 4 0.19 -31.80 41.47
CA SER A 4 0.97 -30.67 40.98
C SER A 4 0.17 -29.97 39.88
N LYS A 5 -0.44 -28.84 40.22
CA LYS A 5 -0.97 -27.87 39.26
C LYS A 5 0.19 -27.43 38.36
N ASN A 6 0.19 -27.91 37.11
CA ASN A 6 1.02 -27.33 36.05
C ASN A 6 0.48 -25.94 35.74
N GLN A 7 1.11 -24.92 36.32
CA GLN A 7 1.04 -23.56 35.79
C GLN A 7 1.69 -23.59 34.41
N THR A 8 0.86 -23.53 33.37
CA THR A 8 1.29 -23.20 32.01
C THR A 8 1.81 -21.78 32.05
N GLU A 9 3.12 -21.61 32.19
CA GLU A 9 3.77 -20.36 31.84
C GLU A 9 3.56 -20.15 30.34
N ASP A 10 2.62 -19.26 30.05
CA ASP A 10 2.29 -18.80 28.71
C ASP A 10 3.49 -17.98 28.22
N ILE A 11 4.48 -18.67 27.64
CA ILE A 11 5.71 -18.04 27.16
C ILE A 11 5.31 -16.96 26.17
N LYS A 12 5.42 -15.71 26.61
CA LYS A 12 5.03 -14.58 25.79
C LYS A 12 6.02 -14.51 24.62
N LEU A 13 5.58 -14.98 23.45
CA LEU A 13 6.32 -14.79 22.18
C LEU A 13 6.85 -13.35 22.13
N PRO A 14 8.11 -13.13 21.70
CA PRO A 14 8.67 -11.80 21.57
C PRO A 14 7.72 -10.89 20.78
N PHE A 15 7.56 -9.64 21.21
CA PHE A 15 6.63 -8.68 20.60
C PHE A 15 6.75 -8.63 19.07
N LYS A 16 8.00 -8.65 18.57
CA LYS A 16 8.33 -8.71 17.14
C LYS A 16 7.71 -9.93 16.43
N THR A 17 7.77 -11.12 17.05
CA THR A 17 7.25 -12.37 16.47
C THR A 17 5.72 -12.41 16.49
N ARG A 18 5.09 -11.80 17.52
CA ARG A 18 3.63 -11.66 17.59
C ARG A 18 3.09 -10.73 16.50
N ILE A 19 3.79 -9.60 16.31
CA ILE A 19 3.55 -8.66 15.21
C ILE A 19 3.62 -9.42 13.89
N ILE A 20 4.74 -10.06 13.57
CA ILE A 20 4.93 -10.74 12.27
C ILE A 20 3.85 -11.79 12.01
N ASN A 21 3.52 -12.65 13.00
CA ASN A 21 2.47 -13.66 12.85
C ASN A 21 1.06 -13.06 12.69
N TYR A 22 0.80 -11.90 13.27
CA TYR A 22 -0.46 -11.17 13.08
C TYR A 22 -0.54 -10.58 11.66
N PHE A 23 0.57 -10.04 11.13
CA PHE A 23 0.62 -9.49 9.76
C PHE A 23 0.55 -10.58 8.67
N ASP A 24 1.18 -11.74 8.88
CA ASP A 24 1.16 -12.87 7.92
C ASP A 24 -0.23 -13.46 7.71
N ASN A 25 -1.04 -13.54 8.78
CA ASN A 25 -2.37 -14.15 8.70
C ASN A 25 -3.47 -13.17 8.25
N ASN A 26 -3.24 -11.86 8.35
CA ASN A 26 -4.26 -10.82 8.16
C ASN A 26 -3.84 -9.74 7.14
N SER A 27 -3.12 -10.12 6.09
CA SER A 27 -2.64 -9.19 5.06
C SER A 27 -3.74 -8.37 4.36
N TYR A 28 -4.98 -8.87 4.31
CA TYR A 28 -6.15 -8.09 3.88
C TYR A 28 -6.56 -7.01 4.90
N ASN A 29 -6.46 -7.30 6.19
CA ASN A 29 -6.79 -6.32 7.23
C ASN A 29 -5.77 -5.18 7.28
N LEU A 30 -4.50 -5.44 6.91
CA LEU A 30 -3.51 -4.37 6.86
C LEU A 30 -3.83 -3.31 5.81
N PHE A 31 -4.26 -3.75 4.63
CA PHE A 31 -4.67 -2.86 3.56
C PHE A 31 -5.87 -2.01 3.98
N ILE A 32 -6.87 -2.64 4.60
CA ILE A 32 -8.04 -1.95 5.16
C ILE A 32 -7.62 -0.98 6.27
N VAL A 33 -6.73 -1.38 7.18
CA VAL A 33 -6.23 -0.53 8.27
C VAL A 33 -5.50 0.68 7.72
N VAL A 34 -4.67 0.51 6.69
CA VAL A 34 -3.98 1.64 6.07
C VAL A 34 -4.95 2.60 5.37
N ILE A 35 -5.95 2.07 4.65
CA ILE A 35 -7.00 2.91 4.06
C ILE A 35 -7.76 3.65 5.15
N VAL A 36 -8.15 2.96 6.21
CA VAL A 36 -8.91 3.54 7.34
C VAL A 36 -8.07 4.59 8.05
N ILE A 37 -6.79 4.34 8.32
CA ILE A 37 -5.88 5.32 8.93
C ILE A 37 -5.67 6.51 8.00
N GLY A 38 -5.50 6.28 6.69
CA GLY A 38 -5.34 7.36 5.71
C GLY A 38 -6.59 8.24 5.59
N LEU A 39 -7.78 7.63 5.60
CA LEU A 39 -9.06 8.34 5.65
C LEU A 39 -9.22 9.09 6.97
N PHE A 40 -8.88 8.46 8.09
CA PHE A 40 -8.96 9.07 9.41
C PHE A 40 -8.01 10.26 9.54
N LEU A 41 -6.78 10.16 9.03
CA LEU A 41 -5.84 11.29 9.01
C LEU A 41 -6.35 12.43 8.14
N ASN A 42 -6.98 12.14 7.00
CA ASN A 42 -7.57 13.19 6.17
C ASN A 42 -8.75 13.87 6.85
N ILE A 43 -9.66 13.10 7.46
CA ILE A 43 -10.79 13.63 8.22
C ILE A 43 -10.28 14.43 9.41
N PHE A 44 -9.24 13.96 10.09
CA PHE A 44 -8.64 14.65 11.23
C PHE A 44 -7.95 15.95 10.83
N LEU A 45 -7.20 15.97 9.71
CA LEU A 45 -6.62 17.20 9.15
C LEU A 45 -7.70 18.19 8.68
N TRP A 46 -8.81 17.68 8.12
CA TRP A 46 -9.98 18.47 7.74
C TRP A 46 -10.73 19.04 8.96
N LEU A 47 -10.77 18.32 10.08
CA LEU A 47 -11.35 18.83 11.33
C LEU A 47 -10.42 19.77 12.08
N LEU A 48 -9.10 19.62 11.90
CA LEU A 48 -8.08 20.45 12.56
C LEU A 48 -7.77 21.75 11.80
N THR A 49 -8.08 21.83 10.51
CA THR A 49 -7.88 23.04 9.69
C THR A 49 -8.53 24.29 10.28
N PRO A 50 -9.74 24.25 10.88
CA PRO A 50 -10.29 25.42 11.58
C PRO A 50 -9.66 25.69 12.96
N ILE A 51 -9.01 24.71 13.59
CA ILE A 51 -8.44 24.82 14.95
C ILE A 51 -7.01 25.37 14.91
N PHE A 52 -6.23 24.98 13.91
CA PHE A 52 -4.90 25.51 13.68
C PHE A 52 -4.95 26.63 12.65
N THR A 53 -5.35 27.82 13.08
CA THR A 53 -4.92 29.05 12.42
C THR A 53 -3.42 29.22 12.70
N LEU A 54 -2.57 28.41 12.05
CA LEU A 54 -1.12 28.59 12.09
C LEU A 54 -0.84 29.99 11.52
N PRO A 55 -0.38 30.96 12.32
CA PRO A 55 -0.24 32.34 11.91
C PRO A 55 1.10 32.48 11.18
N ILE A 56 1.25 31.77 10.05
CA ILE A 56 2.43 31.93 9.20
C ILE A 56 2.24 33.15 8.30
N TYR A 57 0.98 33.53 8.07
CA TYR A 57 0.57 34.86 7.62
C TYR A 57 -0.66 35.25 8.45
N LYS A 58 -0.73 36.50 8.92
CA LYS A 58 -2.02 37.03 9.37
C LYS A 58 -2.95 36.89 8.17
N LEU A 59 -3.99 36.06 8.27
CA LEU A 59 -5.22 36.34 7.56
C LEU A 59 -5.62 37.73 8.09
N GLU A 60 -5.27 38.78 7.36
CA GLU A 60 -5.99 40.04 7.53
C GLU A 60 -7.34 39.80 6.88
N ASP A 61 -8.22 39.09 7.60
CA ASP A 61 -9.65 39.36 7.55
C ASP A 61 -9.81 40.80 8.06
N SER A 62 -9.39 41.73 7.20
CA SER A 62 -9.61 43.13 7.41
C SER A 62 -11.04 43.37 6.94
N SER A 63 -11.98 42.98 7.80
CA SER A 63 -13.36 43.46 7.70
C SER A 63 -13.29 44.93 8.08
N TYR A 64 -13.57 45.76 7.11
CA TYR A 64 -13.74 47.17 7.34
C TYR A 64 -15.22 47.50 7.22
N ASP A 65 -15.77 48.05 8.30
CA ASP A 65 -17.15 48.51 8.37
C ASP A 65 -17.15 50.03 8.14
N TYR A 66 -17.79 50.46 7.05
CA TYR A 66 -17.83 51.87 6.65
C TYR A 66 -19.26 52.34 6.37
N ASP A 67 -19.63 53.48 6.96
CA ASP A 67 -20.82 54.25 6.60
C ASP A 67 -20.46 55.30 5.53
N ILE A 68 -20.85 55.07 4.27
CA ILE A 68 -20.66 56.05 3.20
C ILE A 68 -21.84 57.02 3.17
N ARG A 69 -21.55 58.33 3.10
CA ARG A 69 -22.57 59.37 2.90
C ARG A 69 -22.80 59.67 1.42
N ASN A 70 -24.02 60.11 1.13
CA ASN A 70 -24.54 60.31 -0.22
C ASN A 70 -23.72 61.21 -1.17
N ASP A 71 -22.95 62.16 -0.61
CA ASP A 71 -22.15 63.12 -1.39
C ASP A 71 -20.67 62.72 -1.47
N SER A 72 -20.34 61.51 -1.04
CA SER A 72 -18.97 60.98 -0.98
C SER A 72 -18.87 59.62 -1.65
N TYR A 73 -17.81 59.43 -2.42
CA TYR A 73 -17.38 58.10 -2.86
C TYR A 73 -16.38 57.54 -1.86
N PHE A 74 -16.39 56.22 -1.69
CA PHE A 74 -15.40 55.52 -0.88
C PHE A 74 -14.29 54.97 -1.75
N VAL A 75 -13.04 55.12 -1.30
CA VAL A 75 -11.89 54.53 -1.96
C VAL A 75 -11.07 53.77 -0.95
N GLN A 76 -10.86 52.48 -1.22
CA GLN A 76 -9.87 51.68 -0.53
C GLN A 76 -8.72 51.37 -1.47
N GLU A 77 -7.52 51.82 -1.10
CA GLU A 77 -6.28 51.37 -1.72
C GLU A 77 -5.86 50.04 -1.08
N ILE A 78 -5.67 49.02 -1.90
CA ILE A 78 -5.12 47.73 -1.48
C ILE A 78 -3.71 47.59 -2.03
N ARG A 79 -2.73 47.64 -1.14
CA ARG A 79 -1.32 47.33 -1.44
C ARG A 79 -0.99 45.92 -1.02
N ILE A 80 -0.65 45.08 -1.98
CA ILE A 80 -0.20 43.72 -1.69
C ILE A 80 1.32 43.74 -1.60
N ASN A 81 1.83 43.85 -0.37
CA ASN A 81 3.26 43.95 -0.10
C ASN A 81 4.01 42.60 -0.15
N HIS A 82 3.39 41.54 -0.68
CA HIS A 82 3.94 40.19 -0.64
C HIS A 82 4.16 39.61 -2.05
N PRO A 83 5.39 39.15 -2.38
CA PRO A 83 5.76 38.65 -3.70
C PRO A 83 5.28 37.21 -3.97
N VAL A 84 4.42 36.65 -3.12
CA VAL A 84 4.00 35.25 -3.26
C VAL A 84 2.89 35.18 -4.30
N ILE A 85 3.26 34.67 -5.47
CA ILE A 85 2.37 34.35 -6.58
C ILE A 85 1.34 33.33 -6.10
N LEU A 86 0.17 33.84 -5.72
CA LEU A 86 -1.00 33.03 -5.46
C LEU A 86 -1.95 33.32 -6.62
N PRO A 87 -2.22 32.34 -7.50
CA PRO A 87 -2.85 32.60 -8.79
C PRO A 87 -4.29 33.09 -8.67
N TYR A 88 -4.92 32.94 -7.50
CA TYR A 88 -6.30 33.32 -7.23
C TYR A 88 -6.45 33.80 -5.79
N SER A 89 -6.95 35.01 -5.60
CA SER A 89 -7.61 35.43 -4.37
C SER A 89 -9.06 35.78 -4.67
N GLU A 90 -9.94 35.63 -3.69
CA GLU A 90 -11.32 36.10 -3.79
C GLU A 90 -11.50 37.33 -2.91
N LEU A 91 -11.92 38.43 -3.54
CA LEU A 91 -12.37 39.63 -2.86
C LEU A 91 -13.88 39.50 -2.66
N PHE A 92 -14.32 39.54 -1.40
CA PHE A 92 -15.72 39.54 -1.02
C PHE A 92 -16.13 40.96 -0.62
N ILE A 93 -17.10 41.52 -1.32
CA ILE A 93 -17.71 42.78 -0.93
C ILE A 93 -19.17 42.49 -0.62
N SER A 94 -19.56 42.78 0.62
CA SER A 94 -20.94 42.73 1.08
C SER A 94 -21.38 44.14 1.42
N TYR A 95 -22.59 44.50 1.05
CA TYR A 95 -23.16 45.79 1.40
C TYR A 95 -24.61 45.66 1.82
N LYS A 96 -25.05 46.58 2.66
CA LYS A 96 -26.40 46.62 3.21
C LYS A 96 -27.03 47.98 2.85
N GLY A 97 -27.96 47.94 1.91
CA GLY A 97 -28.70 49.12 1.46
C GLY A 97 -29.67 48.81 0.32
N ASP A 98 -30.75 49.58 0.23
CA ASP A 98 -31.78 49.46 -0.81
C ASP A 98 -31.42 50.18 -2.13
N ASN A 99 -30.14 50.53 -2.32
CA ASN A 99 -29.71 51.46 -3.37
C ASN A 99 -28.82 50.81 -4.42
N ILE A 100 -28.75 51.48 -5.56
CA ILE A 100 -27.77 51.17 -6.60
C ILE A 100 -26.40 51.61 -6.14
N ILE A 101 -25.46 50.68 -6.17
CA ILE A 101 -24.05 50.98 -5.93
C ILE A 101 -23.31 50.67 -7.22
N ASP A 102 -22.46 51.62 -7.61
CA ASP A 102 -21.45 51.40 -8.63
C ASP A 102 -20.13 51.06 -7.94
N VAL A 103 -19.64 49.84 -8.17
CA VAL A 103 -18.31 49.42 -7.70
C VAL A 103 -17.36 49.37 -8.88
N TYR A 104 -16.25 50.07 -8.76
CA TYR A 104 -15.17 50.11 -9.73
C TYR A 104 -13.90 49.52 -9.11
N ILE A 105 -13.22 48.69 -9.89
CA ILE A 105 -11.88 48.19 -9.55
C ILE A 105 -10.91 48.73 -10.59
N LEU A 106 -9.91 49.46 -10.10
CA LEU A 106 -9.02 50.28 -10.91
C LEU A 106 -7.56 50.03 -10.51
N ASN A 107 -6.64 50.04 -11.47
CA ASN A 107 -5.21 50.22 -11.19
C ASN A 107 -4.89 51.70 -10.99
N SER A 108 -3.64 52.01 -10.61
CA SER A 108 -3.15 53.38 -10.40
C SER A 108 -3.45 54.36 -11.54
N ALA A 109 -3.25 53.94 -12.80
CA ALA A 109 -3.45 54.78 -13.97
C ALA A 109 -4.94 55.06 -14.22
N GLN A 110 -5.78 54.02 -14.10
CA GLN A 110 -7.23 54.13 -14.26
C GLN A 110 -7.86 54.96 -13.14
N TYR A 111 -7.37 54.82 -11.90
CA TYR A 111 -7.85 55.60 -10.76
C TYR A 111 -7.53 57.09 -10.91
N THR A 112 -6.33 57.44 -11.39
CA THR A 112 -5.99 58.83 -11.72
C THR A 112 -6.94 59.41 -12.77
N LYS A 113 -7.19 58.67 -13.85
CA LYS A 113 -8.15 59.07 -14.90
C LYS A 113 -9.58 59.23 -14.37
N TYR A 114 -9.99 58.33 -13.47
CA TYR A 114 -11.29 58.42 -12.79
C TYR A 114 -11.43 59.73 -12.01
N LEU A 115 -10.42 60.13 -11.23
CA LEU A 115 -10.43 61.39 -10.50
C LEU A 115 -10.49 62.60 -11.44
N GLU A 116 -9.72 62.60 -12.53
CA GLU A 116 -9.75 63.68 -13.53
C GLU A 116 -11.16 63.89 -14.11
N ILE A 117 -11.82 62.80 -14.54
CA ILE A 117 -13.17 62.85 -15.09
C ILE A 117 -14.17 63.35 -14.05
N LYS A 118 -14.08 62.86 -12.80
CA LYS A 118 -14.97 63.32 -11.72
C LYS A 118 -14.82 64.80 -11.40
N THR A 119 -13.60 65.34 -11.40
CA THR A 119 -13.39 66.78 -11.17
C THR A 119 -13.98 67.65 -12.27
N GLN A 120 -14.09 67.13 -13.49
CA GLN A 120 -14.68 67.81 -14.63
C GLN A 120 -16.19 67.57 -14.78
N ASN A 121 -16.81 66.82 -13.85
CA ASN A 121 -18.18 66.30 -14.00
C ASN A 121 -18.42 65.58 -15.33
N GLY A 122 -17.38 64.90 -15.85
CA GLY A 122 -17.43 64.16 -17.10
C GLY A 122 -18.12 62.80 -16.95
N ASN A 123 -18.47 62.20 -18.09
CA ASN A 123 -19.05 60.87 -18.11
C ASN A 123 -17.97 59.80 -17.89
N LEU A 124 -18.27 58.81 -17.04
CA LEU A 124 -17.32 57.77 -16.66
C LEU A 124 -17.16 56.67 -17.73
N ASP A 125 -18.04 56.62 -18.74
CA ASP A 125 -18.03 55.62 -19.82
C ASP A 125 -16.68 55.47 -20.55
N ASP A 126 -15.81 56.49 -20.47
CA ASP A 126 -14.47 56.52 -21.10
C ASP A 126 -13.36 55.80 -20.30
N ILE A 127 -13.68 55.23 -19.13
CA ILE A 127 -12.71 54.50 -18.31
C ILE A 127 -12.80 53.01 -18.62
N ASN A 128 -11.70 52.43 -19.08
CA ASN A 128 -11.59 50.98 -19.23
C ASN A 128 -11.30 50.38 -17.84
N TYR A 129 -12.33 49.98 -17.10
CA TYR A 129 -12.22 49.41 -15.75
C TYR A 129 -11.61 48.01 -15.76
N ILE A 130 -10.97 47.58 -14.66
CA ILE A 130 -10.66 46.15 -14.47
C ILE A 130 -11.95 45.37 -14.29
N TRP A 131 -12.88 45.95 -13.53
CA TRP A 131 -14.22 45.41 -13.31
C TRP A 131 -15.15 46.53 -12.87
N HIS A 132 -16.41 46.47 -13.32
CA HIS A 132 -17.49 47.37 -12.92
C HIS A 132 -18.76 46.56 -12.67
N HIS A 133 -19.48 46.91 -11.61
CA HIS A 133 -20.78 46.34 -11.31
C HIS A 133 -21.74 47.40 -10.82
N ASN A 134 -22.93 47.37 -11.41
CA ASN A 134 -24.05 48.24 -11.09
C ASN A 134 -25.25 47.34 -10.79
N ASN A 135 -25.69 47.28 -9.54
CA ASN A 135 -26.81 46.43 -9.16
C ASN A 135 -27.70 47.09 -8.10
N LYS A 136 -28.99 46.74 -8.13
CA LYS A 136 -30.09 47.47 -7.48
C LYS A 136 -30.48 46.99 -6.08
N LEU A 137 -29.89 45.91 -5.55
CA LEU A 137 -30.35 45.29 -4.29
C LEU A 137 -29.20 44.62 -3.53
N PHE A 138 -29.34 44.60 -2.19
CA PHE A 138 -28.61 43.77 -1.23
C PHE A 138 -27.89 42.57 -1.87
N GLY A 139 -26.57 42.61 -1.86
CA GLY A 139 -25.78 41.58 -2.53
C GLY A 139 -24.40 41.45 -1.91
N ALA A 140 -23.93 40.22 -1.89
CA ALA A 140 -22.51 39.92 -1.78
C ALA A 140 -22.03 39.48 -3.17
N PHE A 141 -20.87 39.97 -3.59
CA PHE A 141 -20.22 39.44 -4.78
C PHE A 141 -18.80 38.99 -4.45
N SER A 142 -18.39 37.90 -5.10
CA SER A 142 -17.03 37.38 -5.07
C SER A 142 -16.38 37.69 -6.41
N LEU A 143 -15.19 38.28 -6.35
CA LEU A 143 -14.36 38.52 -7.53
C LEU A 143 -13.08 37.71 -7.42
N ILE A 144 -12.82 36.89 -8.43
CA ILE A 144 -11.54 36.22 -8.62
C ILE A 144 -10.61 37.18 -9.37
N LEU A 145 -9.58 37.67 -8.69
CA LEU A 145 -8.55 38.51 -9.30
C LEU A 145 -7.42 37.63 -9.84
N ASP A 146 -7.12 37.76 -11.14
CA ASP A 146 -5.94 37.15 -11.76
C ASP A 146 -4.72 38.06 -11.51
N TYR A 147 -3.91 37.68 -10.53
CA TYR A 147 -2.79 38.50 -10.08
C TYR A 147 -1.63 38.55 -11.05
N ASN A 148 -1.57 37.68 -12.06
CA ASN A 148 -0.42 37.64 -12.97
C ASN A 148 -0.17 38.97 -13.70
N ASN A 149 -1.20 39.82 -13.83
CA ASN A 149 -1.12 41.12 -14.48
C ASN A 149 -1.09 42.33 -13.53
N LEU A 150 -1.16 42.14 -12.20
CA LEU A 150 -1.37 43.20 -11.21
C LEU A 150 -0.16 43.44 -10.29
N PHE A 151 0.99 42.81 -10.56
CA PHE A 151 2.04 42.58 -9.57
C PHE A 151 2.83 43.78 -9.03
N ASN A 152 2.59 45.01 -9.49
CA ASN A 152 3.34 46.18 -9.02
C ASN A 152 2.52 47.45 -8.77
N ASP A 153 1.24 47.46 -9.13
CA ASP A 153 0.39 48.64 -8.99
C ASP A 153 -0.68 48.40 -7.92
N PRO A 154 -0.89 49.36 -6.99
CA PRO A 154 -2.02 49.28 -6.07
C PRO A 154 -3.34 49.17 -6.82
N ILE A 155 -4.24 48.39 -6.25
CA ILE A 155 -5.62 48.26 -6.73
C ILE A 155 -6.47 49.19 -5.89
N TYR A 156 -7.29 49.99 -6.55
CA TYR A 156 -8.24 50.90 -5.94
C TYR A 156 -9.64 50.33 -6.14
N ILE A 157 -10.33 50.11 -5.02
CA ILE A 157 -11.76 49.80 -5.02
C ILE A 157 -12.48 51.12 -4.77
N VAL A 158 -13.25 51.58 -5.76
CA VAL A 158 -14.07 52.78 -5.66
C VAL A 158 -15.53 52.37 -5.57
N ILE A 159 -16.24 52.88 -4.58
CA ILE A 159 -17.65 52.59 -4.35
C ILE A 159 -18.43 53.90 -4.36
N GLU A 160 -19.36 54.03 -5.31
CA GLU A 160 -20.22 55.20 -5.46
C GLU A 160 -21.67 54.84 -5.11
N PRO A 161 -22.22 55.37 -4.01
CA PRO A 161 -23.63 55.21 -3.71
C PRO A 161 -24.46 56.17 -4.56
N ASN A 162 -25.46 55.65 -5.29
CA ASN A 162 -26.42 56.50 -5.97
C ASN A 162 -27.56 56.89 -5.01
N ASN A 163 -27.49 58.11 -4.48
CA ASN A 163 -28.59 58.84 -3.84
C ASN A 163 -29.03 58.46 -2.42
N ASN A 164 -28.42 57.51 -1.68
CA ASN A 164 -28.44 57.53 -0.19
C ASN A 164 -27.18 56.93 0.46
N ASN A 165 -27.09 56.98 1.81
CA ASN A 165 -26.03 56.34 2.58
C ASN A 165 -26.04 54.80 2.44
N VAL A 166 -24.86 54.19 2.55
CA VAL A 166 -24.65 52.74 2.41
C VAL A 166 -23.69 52.24 3.50
N ASP A 167 -24.06 51.14 4.16
CA ASP A 167 -23.18 50.40 5.07
C ASP A 167 -22.44 49.31 4.27
N LEU A 168 -21.11 49.28 4.39
CA LEU A 168 -20.23 48.39 3.62
C LEU A 168 -19.35 47.55 4.52
N ASP A 169 -19.32 46.25 4.22
CA ASP A 169 -18.40 45.28 4.81
C ASP A 169 -17.57 44.64 3.69
N ILE A 170 -16.28 44.97 3.66
CA ILE A 170 -15.34 44.44 2.68
C ILE A 170 -14.47 43.40 3.38
N SER A 171 -14.43 42.18 2.85
CA SER A 171 -13.62 41.07 3.35
C SER A 171 -12.77 40.47 2.23
N TYR A 172 -11.49 40.21 2.48
CA TYR A 172 -10.59 39.61 1.51
C TYR A 172 -10.17 38.21 1.97
N LYS A 173 -10.39 37.18 1.14
CA LYS A 173 -10.02 35.80 1.49
C LYS A 173 -9.09 35.17 0.45
N LEU A 174 -8.02 34.56 0.96
CA LEU A 174 -7.00 33.92 0.14
C LEU A 174 -7.22 32.39 0.10
N ILE A 175 -7.71 31.86 -1.04
CA ILE A 175 -8.25 30.49 -1.16
C ILE A 175 -7.20 29.44 -1.56
N SER A 176 -6.12 29.85 -2.21
CA SER A 176 -5.11 28.96 -2.77
C SER A 176 -4.36 28.12 -1.73
N PHE A 177 -4.31 28.56 -0.47
CA PHE A 177 -3.61 27.86 0.61
C PHE A 177 -4.32 26.57 1.06
N GLU A 178 -5.66 26.54 1.10
CA GLU A 178 -6.42 25.37 1.54
C GLU A 178 -6.24 24.17 0.57
N ARG A 179 -6.15 24.44 -0.74
CA ARG A 179 -6.04 23.39 -1.77
C ARG A 179 -4.69 22.67 -1.78
N PHE A 180 -3.62 23.32 -1.34
CA PHE A 180 -2.26 22.75 -1.32
C PHE A 180 -2.13 21.58 -0.33
N TRP A 181 -2.75 21.68 0.85
CA TRP A 181 -2.69 20.64 1.88
C TRP A 181 -3.39 19.35 1.45
N TYR A 182 -4.52 19.45 0.75
CA TYR A 182 -5.20 18.28 0.20
C TYR A 182 -4.34 17.57 -0.84
N LEU A 183 -3.63 18.32 -1.68
CA LEU A 183 -2.74 17.77 -2.69
C LEU A 183 -1.53 17.06 -2.05
N LEU A 184 -0.92 17.65 -1.02
CA LEU A 184 0.18 17.02 -0.28
C LEU A 184 -0.29 15.73 0.44
N SER A 185 -1.45 15.77 1.09
CA SER A 185 -2.04 14.59 1.75
C SER A 185 -2.30 13.46 0.76
N PHE A 186 -2.85 13.80 -0.42
CA PHE A 186 -3.10 12.84 -1.49
C PHE A 186 -1.82 12.17 -2.00
N ILE A 187 -0.74 12.93 -2.17
CA ILE A 187 0.57 12.39 -2.57
C ILE A 187 1.10 11.39 -1.51
N ILE A 188 0.98 11.72 -0.23
CA ILE A 188 1.43 10.84 0.87
C ILE A 188 0.65 9.51 0.84
N ILE A 189 -0.66 9.55 0.61
CA ILE A 189 -1.48 8.33 0.50
C ILE A 189 -1.02 7.45 -0.67
N ILE A 190 -0.75 8.06 -1.83
CA ILE A 190 -0.26 7.32 -3.01
C ILE A 190 1.08 6.65 -2.71
N ILE A 191 2.02 7.37 -2.10
CA ILE A 191 3.33 6.81 -1.72
C ILE A 191 3.14 5.61 -0.79
N LEU A 192 2.26 5.73 0.20
CA LEU A 192 2.04 4.69 1.20
C LEU A 192 1.34 3.46 0.59
N LEU A 193 0.42 3.65 -0.36
CA LEU A 193 -0.17 2.59 -1.18
C LEU A 193 0.89 1.88 -2.04
N CYS A 194 1.77 2.63 -2.70
CA CYS A 194 2.86 2.07 -3.49
C CYS A 194 3.81 1.24 -2.63
N LEU A 195 4.18 1.73 -1.44
CA LEU A 195 5.01 0.99 -0.49
C LEU A 195 4.35 -0.32 -0.04
N LEU A 196 3.04 -0.31 0.23
CA LEU A 196 2.29 -1.52 0.54
C LEU A 196 2.28 -2.54 -0.61
N LEU A 197 2.11 -2.08 -1.84
CA LEU A 197 2.12 -2.94 -3.03
C LEU A 197 3.49 -3.59 -3.23
N ILE A 198 4.57 -2.80 -3.07
CA ILE A 198 5.94 -3.31 -3.14
C ILE A 198 6.16 -4.33 -2.02
N PHE A 199 5.81 -4.00 -0.77
CA PHE A 199 5.98 -4.89 0.37
C PHE A 199 5.23 -6.22 0.19
N ARG A 200 3.97 -6.18 -0.28
CA ARG A 200 3.18 -7.38 -0.60
C ARG A 200 3.85 -8.21 -1.68
N ARG A 201 4.37 -7.58 -2.73
CA ARG A 201 5.07 -8.29 -3.82
C ARG A 201 6.34 -8.96 -3.31
N THR A 202 7.09 -8.30 -2.44
CA THR A 202 8.32 -8.86 -1.84
C THR A 202 8.01 -10.02 -0.90
N LEU A 203 6.96 -9.92 -0.07
CA LEU A 203 6.50 -11.03 0.76
C LEU A 203 6.04 -12.25 -0.06
N ASN A 204 5.31 -12.01 -1.15
CA ASN A 204 4.87 -13.10 -2.03
C ASN A 204 6.03 -13.78 -2.77
N LYS A 205 7.07 -13.04 -3.17
CA LYS A 205 8.26 -13.63 -3.81
C LYS A 205 9.05 -14.50 -2.84
N ASN A 206 9.17 -14.08 -1.58
CA ASN A 206 9.91 -14.82 -0.55
C ASN A 206 9.08 -15.90 0.13
N PHE A 207 7.94 -16.27 -0.45
CA PHE A 207 7.10 -17.33 0.08
C PHE A 207 7.77 -18.69 -0.23
N PRO A 208 8.18 -19.47 0.79
CA PRO A 208 9.02 -20.66 0.59
C PRO A 208 8.37 -21.70 -0.34
N TRP A 209 7.04 -21.68 -0.45
CA TRP A 209 6.25 -22.57 -1.29
C TRP A 209 6.41 -22.36 -2.79
N ASN A 210 6.95 -21.23 -3.24
CA ASN A 210 7.23 -21.02 -4.66
C ASN A 210 8.45 -21.80 -5.15
N TYR A 211 9.29 -22.27 -4.22
CA TYR A 211 10.54 -22.96 -4.53
C TYR A 211 10.47 -24.46 -4.27
N PHE A 212 9.41 -24.93 -3.61
CA PHE A 212 9.16 -26.35 -3.40
C PHE A 212 8.64 -27.02 -4.67
N HIS A 213 9.02 -28.27 -4.87
CA HIS A 213 8.47 -29.17 -5.87
C HIS A 213 6.94 -29.26 -5.76
N ASP A 214 6.27 -29.40 -6.91
CA ASP A 214 4.81 -29.33 -7.01
C ASP A 214 4.08 -30.33 -6.10
N ILE A 215 4.66 -31.52 -5.87
CA ILE A 215 4.11 -32.52 -4.95
C ILE A 215 4.01 -31.98 -3.51
N ILE A 216 5.02 -31.24 -3.05
CA ILE A 216 5.00 -30.63 -1.71
C ILE A 216 3.93 -29.56 -1.65
N THR A 217 3.90 -28.67 -2.63
CA THR A 217 2.92 -27.57 -2.67
C THR A 217 1.50 -28.11 -2.73
N LYS A 218 1.26 -29.19 -3.49
CA LYS A 218 -0.04 -29.85 -3.59
C LYS A 218 -0.47 -30.55 -2.30
N ASN A 219 0.44 -31.28 -1.65
CA ASN A 219 0.08 -32.20 -0.56
C ASN A 219 0.26 -31.57 0.85
N ALA A 220 1.26 -30.70 1.04
CA ALA A 220 1.60 -30.15 2.35
C ALA A 220 1.03 -28.73 2.59
N TYR A 221 0.97 -27.86 1.57
CA TYR A 221 0.70 -26.44 1.77
C TYR A 221 -0.60 -26.15 2.54
N LYS A 222 -1.70 -26.78 2.11
CA LYS A 222 -3.02 -26.58 2.72
C LYS A 222 -3.06 -27.03 4.18
N LEU A 223 -2.35 -28.12 4.50
CA LEU A 223 -2.25 -28.65 5.87
C LEU A 223 -1.39 -27.75 6.75
N PHE A 224 -0.23 -27.33 6.23
CA PHE A 224 0.68 -26.41 6.90
C PHE A 224 0.00 -25.08 7.24
N LYS A 225 -0.71 -24.49 6.26
CA LYS A 225 -1.43 -23.21 6.45
C LYS A 225 -2.49 -23.30 7.55
N LYS A 226 -3.13 -24.46 7.70
CA LYS A 226 -4.11 -24.75 8.76
C LYS A 226 -3.49 -25.11 10.11
N GLY A 227 -2.16 -25.17 10.21
CA GLY A 227 -1.45 -25.54 11.44
C GLY A 227 -1.31 -27.05 11.66
N PHE A 228 -1.73 -27.89 10.72
CA PHE A 228 -1.52 -29.35 10.77
C PHE A 228 -0.13 -29.70 10.27
N LEU A 229 0.89 -29.31 11.03
CA LEU A 229 2.29 -29.35 10.64
C LEU A 229 2.83 -30.77 10.47
N ASP A 230 2.54 -31.64 11.43
CA ASP A 230 2.80 -33.07 11.41
C ASP A 230 2.21 -33.75 10.17
N LYS A 231 0.92 -33.51 9.93
CA LYS A 231 0.19 -34.07 8.79
C LYS A 231 0.73 -33.56 7.45
N SER A 232 1.21 -32.31 7.42
CA SER A 232 1.80 -31.74 6.20
C SER A 232 3.07 -32.48 5.77
N ILE A 233 3.93 -32.85 6.72
CA ILE A 233 5.14 -33.64 6.45
C ILE A 233 4.76 -35.07 6.06
N ALA A 234 3.87 -35.69 6.85
CA ALA A 234 3.45 -37.08 6.63
C ALA A 234 2.77 -37.27 5.26
N ALA A 235 2.01 -36.28 4.78
CA ALA A 235 1.38 -36.33 3.46
C ALA A 235 2.42 -36.45 2.33
N VAL A 236 3.55 -35.74 2.42
CA VAL A 236 4.62 -35.80 1.40
C VAL A 236 5.45 -37.07 1.56
N ASP A 237 5.84 -37.44 2.79
CA ASP A 237 6.59 -38.69 3.05
C ASP A 237 5.84 -39.92 2.50
N ASN A 238 4.52 -39.96 2.74
CA ASN A 238 3.66 -41.03 2.23
C ASN A 238 3.56 -41.03 0.71
N GLU A 239 3.52 -39.86 0.06
CA GLU A 239 3.48 -39.77 -1.41
C GLU A 239 4.77 -40.33 -2.02
N ILE A 240 5.94 -39.95 -1.49
CA ILE A 240 7.24 -40.47 -1.94
C ILE A 240 7.28 -41.99 -1.74
N GLU A 241 6.88 -42.50 -0.58
CA GLU A 241 6.86 -43.95 -0.35
C GLU A 241 5.89 -44.67 -1.30
N GLN A 242 4.73 -44.10 -1.59
CA GLN A 242 3.78 -44.66 -2.54
C GLN A 242 4.36 -44.71 -3.96
N MET A 243 5.08 -43.69 -4.40
CA MET A 243 5.79 -43.71 -5.68
C MET A 243 6.81 -44.84 -5.74
N LEU A 244 7.65 -44.99 -4.72
CA LEU A 244 8.63 -46.07 -4.64
C LEU A 244 7.96 -47.46 -4.63
N LYS A 245 6.84 -47.60 -3.91
CA LYS A 245 6.04 -48.84 -3.90
C LYS A 245 5.46 -49.18 -5.28
N LYS A 246 5.02 -48.18 -6.05
CA LYS A 246 4.53 -48.38 -7.42
C LYS A 246 5.64 -48.91 -8.32
N VAL A 247 6.83 -48.31 -8.27
CA VAL A 247 8.02 -48.80 -9.00
C VAL A 247 8.31 -50.25 -8.63
N ASN A 248 8.40 -50.54 -7.34
CA ASN A 248 8.72 -51.86 -6.84
C ASN A 248 7.68 -52.92 -7.25
N THR A 249 6.38 -52.56 -7.22
CA THR A 249 5.30 -53.45 -7.64
C THR A 249 5.34 -53.72 -9.13
N LYS A 250 5.57 -52.69 -9.96
CA LYS A 250 5.68 -52.84 -11.42
C LYS A 250 6.86 -53.71 -11.84
N LYS A 251 7.98 -53.64 -11.11
CA LYS A 251 9.14 -54.51 -11.32
C LYS A 251 8.97 -55.93 -10.75
N GLY A 252 7.79 -56.27 -10.23
CA GLY A 252 7.47 -57.63 -9.76
C GLY A 252 8.23 -58.04 -8.50
N LEU A 253 8.63 -57.08 -7.67
CA LEU A 253 9.50 -57.30 -6.52
C LEU A 253 8.72 -57.56 -5.23
N ASN A 254 9.43 -58.06 -4.20
CA ASN A 254 8.89 -58.35 -2.88
C ASN A 254 8.22 -57.12 -2.24
N ARG A 255 7.20 -57.34 -1.39
CA ARG A 255 6.49 -56.28 -0.64
C ARG A 255 7.36 -55.73 0.50
N ASN A 256 8.39 -54.98 0.14
CA ASN A 256 9.25 -54.25 1.08
C ASN A 256 8.68 -52.86 1.38
N PHE A 257 8.99 -52.34 2.57
CA PHE A 257 8.48 -51.07 3.08
C PHE A 257 9.60 -50.24 3.73
N GLY A 258 9.43 -48.91 3.76
CA GLY A 258 10.38 -48.00 4.41
C GLY A 258 11.83 -48.22 3.95
N VAL A 259 12.73 -48.42 4.92
CA VAL A 259 14.18 -48.52 4.67
C VAL A 259 14.55 -49.71 3.78
N GLN A 260 13.87 -50.85 3.92
CA GLN A 260 14.14 -52.04 3.10
C GLN A 260 13.80 -51.81 1.63
N LEU A 261 12.73 -51.05 1.37
CA LEU A 261 12.35 -50.65 0.02
C LEU A 261 13.42 -49.75 -0.61
N ILE A 262 13.98 -48.81 0.16
CA ILE A 262 15.03 -47.92 -0.31
C ILE A 262 16.32 -48.70 -0.59
N ASP A 263 16.74 -49.58 0.33
CA ASP A 263 17.93 -50.42 0.14
C ASP A 263 17.85 -51.25 -1.15
N GLN A 264 16.67 -51.75 -1.47
CA GLN A 264 16.45 -52.53 -2.68
C GLN A 264 16.44 -51.66 -3.95
N LEU A 265 15.71 -50.54 -3.94
CA LEU A 265 15.51 -49.73 -5.15
C LEU A 265 16.76 -48.95 -5.55
N PHE A 266 17.56 -48.50 -4.59
CA PHE A 266 18.70 -47.61 -4.80
C PHE A 266 20.06 -48.28 -4.60
N SER A 267 20.13 -49.62 -4.60
CA SER A 267 21.39 -50.36 -4.47
C SER A 267 22.46 -49.87 -5.46
N GLU A 268 23.69 -49.70 -4.99
CA GLU A 268 24.86 -49.33 -5.79
C GLU A 268 25.31 -50.45 -6.75
N ASP A 269 25.01 -51.71 -6.41
CA ASP A 269 25.41 -52.87 -7.22
C ASP A 269 24.38 -53.19 -8.29
N ARG A 270 23.09 -53.08 -7.96
CA ARG A 270 21.96 -53.38 -8.84
C ARG A 270 20.79 -52.41 -8.59
N PRO A 271 20.94 -51.12 -8.95
CA PRO A 271 19.86 -50.17 -8.77
C PRO A 271 18.70 -50.50 -9.70
N ILE A 272 17.50 -50.26 -9.19
CA ILE A 272 16.29 -50.22 -10.02
C ILE A 272 15.99 -48.76 -10.38
N ILE A 273 16.20 -47.87 -9.42
CA ILE A 273 16.17 -46.43 -9.60
C ILE A 273 17.61 -45.93 -9.65
N TYR A 274 17.98 -45.42 -10.82
CA TYR A 274 19.29 -44.83 -11.07
C TYR A 274 19.21 -43.33 -10.82
N LEU A 275 20.04 -42.84 -9.90
CA LEU A 275 20.22 -41.42 -9.61
C LEU A 275 21.55 -40.89 -10.17
N ASP A 276 22.43 -41.78 -10.61
CA ASP A 276 23.68 -41.45 -11.29
C ASP A 276 24.13 -42.58 -12.25
N ASP A 277 25.23 -42.38 -12.96
CA ASP A 277 25.83 -43.38 -13.85
C ASP A 277 26.74 -44.36 -13.09
N THR A 278 26.16 -45.49 -12.70
CA THR A 278 26.83 -46.56 -11.96
C THR A 278 27.84 -47.37 -12.80
N SER A 279 28.11 -46.99 -14.05
CA SER A 279 29.21 -47.59 -14.82
C SER A 279 30.59 -47.09 -14.36
N THR A 280 30.63 -45.97 -13.65
CA THR A 280 31.85 -45.38 -13.09
C THR A 280 31.95 -45.62 -11.57
N ILE A 281 33.16 -45.51 -11.00
CA ILE A 281 33.35 -45.59 -9.54
C ILE A 281 32.64 -44.40 -8.86
N GLU A 282 32.84 -43.19 -9.38
CA GLU A 282 32.22 -41.96 -8.87
C GLU A 282 30.69 -42.05 -8.85
N GLY A 283 30.07 -42.50 -9.94
CA GLY A 283 28.61 -42.64 -9.99
C GLY A 283 28.06 -43.73 -9.08
N LYS A 284 28.83 -44.81 -8.80
CA LYS A 284 28.46 -45.79 -7.77
C LYS A 284 28.51 -45.21 -6.36
N ASP A 285 29.55 -44.42 -6.06
CA ASP A 285 29.68 -43.75 -4.77
C ASP A 285 28.54 -42.71 -4.59
N ASN A 286 28.23 -41.92 -5.62
CA ASN A 286 27.10 -40.98 -5.60
C ASN A 286 25.76 -41.70 -5.42
N GLN A 287 25.53 -42.82 -6.13
CA GLN A 287 24.32 -43.63 -5.98
C GLN A 287 24.16 -44.13 -4.52
N LYS A 288 25.26 -44.58 -3.91
CA LYS A 288 25.29 -45.02 -2.51
C LYS A 288 24.99 -43.86 -1.55
N ASP A 289 25.56 -42.69 -1.78
CA ASP A 289 25.31 -41.48 -0.98
C ASP A 289 23.82 -41.09 -1.04
N TYR A 290 23.20 -41.13 -2.22
CA TYR A 290 21.75 -40.90 -2.33
C TYR A 290 20.94 -41.96 -1.58
N LYS A 291 21.28 -43.24 -1.71
CA LYS A 291 20.61 -44.31 -0.95
C LYS A 291 20.66 -44.03 0.55
N ASP A 292 21.84 -43.72 1.09
CA ASP A 292 22.02 -43.46 2.52
C ASP A 292 21.31 -42.17 2.97
N TYR A 293 21.28 -41.14 2.11
CA TYR A 293 20.50 -39.94 2.32
C TYR A 293 19.00 -40.23 2.42
N PHE A 294 18.42 -40.96 1.46
CA PHE A 294 17.00 -41.33 1.46
C PHE A 294 16.64 -42.15 2.72
N LYS A 295 17.47 -43.14 3.08
CA LYS A 295 17.27 -43.96 4.30
C LYS A 295 17.28 -43.10 5.56
N SER A 296 18.23 -42.18 5.66
CA SER A 296 18.39 -41.30 6.82
C SER A 296 17.20 -40.35 6.96
N CYS A 297 16.74 -39.77 5.86
CA CYS A 297 15.56 -38.91 5.83
C CYS A 297 14.29 -39.67 6.26
N PHE A 298 14.01 -40.82 5.66
CA PHE A 298 12.84 -41.64 6.02
C PHE A 298 12.85 -42.05 7.51
N LYS A 299 13.99 -42.49 8.04
CA LYS A 299 14.12 -42.81 9.47
C LYS A 299 13.86 -41.58 10.34
N ARG A 300 14.50 -40.45 10.04
CA ARG A 300 14.42 -39.23 10.85
C ARG A 300 13.05 -38.54 10.80
N ILE A 301 12.33 -38.68 9.69
CA ILE A 301 10.99 -38.12 9.53
C ILE A 301 9.96 -38.99 10.24
N ARG A 302 10.05 -40.32 10.13
CA ARG A 302 9.07 -41.24 10.74
C ARG A 302 9.22 -41.42 12.25
N ASN A 303 10.45 -41.43 12.76
CA ASN A 303 10.71 -41.75 14.18
C ASN A 303 9.98 -40.83 15.18
N PRO A 304 9.94 -39.49 14.99
CA PRO A 304 9.19 -38.59 15.88
C PRO A 304 7.66 -38.79 15.83
N PHE A 305 7.10 -39.26 14.71
CA PHE A 305 5.65 -39.47 14.56
C PHE A 305 5.16 -40.80 15.16
N ALA A 306 6.08 -41.75 15.39
CA ALA A 306 5.75 -43.06 15.95
C ALA A 306 5.78 -43.09 17.49
N HIS A 307 6.46 -42.15 18.15
CA HIS A 307 6.87 -42.36 19.54
C HIS A 307 6.50 -41.27 20.56
N GLU A 308 6.02 -40.06 20.24
CA GLU A 308 5.64 -39.10 21.30
C GLU A 308 4.77 -37.91 20.86
N ASN A 309 4.15 -37.22 21.83
CA ASN A 309 3.41 -35.94 21.73
C ASN A 309 4.32 -34.77 21.30
N PHE A 310 4.93 -34.86 20.13
CA PHE A 310 5.90 -33.89 19.64
C PHE A 310 5.21 -32.66 19.01
N ARG A 311 5.35 -31.49 19.62
CA ARG A 311 4.85 -30.22 19.04
C ARG A 311 5.88 -29.66 18.06
N LEU A 312 5.68 -29.93 16.78
CA LEU A 312 6.43 -29.33 15.68
C LEU A 312 6.22 -27.82 15.60
N GLN A 313 7.29 -27.07 15.37
CA GLN A 313 7.20 -25.66 15.00
C GLN A 313 7.11 -25.49 13.47
N LYS A 314 6.53 -24.36 13.01
CA LYS A 314 6.44 -24.04 11.58
C LYS A 314 7.80 -24.08 10.88
N GLN A 315 8.84 -23.55 11.53
CA GLN A 315 10.20 -23.49 10.97
C GLN A 315 10.80 -24.89 10.80
N GLU A 316 10.66 -25.76 11.80
CA GLU A 316 11.12 -27.16 11.73
C GLU A 316 10.37 -27.94 10.64
N THR A 317 9.09 -27.63 10.47
CA THR A 317 8.25 -28.24 9.44
C THR A 317 8.74 -27.87 8.04
N ILE A 318 9.03 -26.59 7.79
CA ILE A 318 9.63 -26.14 6.52
C ILE A 318 10.98 -26.82 6.28
N ARG A 319 11.85 -26.93 7.31
CA ARG A 319 13.14 -27.63 7.18
C ARG A 319 12.98 -29.10 6.81
N LYS A 320 12.00 -29.79 7.41
CA LYS A 320 11.69 -31.19 7.06
C LYS A 320 11.12 -31.31 5.65
N LEU A 321 10.28 -30.38 5.23
CA LEU A 321 9.78 -30.33 3.86
C LEU A 321 10.90 -30.09 2.84
N HIS A 322 11.91 -29.26 3.15
CA HIS A 322 13.11 -29.12 2.30
C HIS A 322 13.89 -30.42 2.13
N LEU A 323 14.01 -31.25 3.18
CA LEU A 323 14.65 -32.56 3.01
C LEU A 323 13.85 -33.47 2.06
N LEU A 324 12.52 -33.44 2.14
CA LEU A 324 11.67 -34.18 1.23
C LEU A 324 11.67 -33.60 -0.19
N ASP A 325 11.89 -32.30 -0.33
CA ASP A 325 11.99 -31.60 -1.60
C ASP A 325 13.22 -32.04 -2.38
N GLU A 326 14.38 -32.06 -1.72
CA GLU A 326 15.63 -32.55 -2.31
C GLU A 326 15.50 -34.00 -2.78
N MET A 327 14.76 -34.84 -2.04
CA MET A 327 14.46 -36.21 -2.48
C MET A 327 13.60 -36.23 -3.76
N LEU A 328 12.59 -35.36 -3.87
CA LEU A 328 11.76 -35.26 -5.07
C LEU A 328 12.56 -34.75 -6.28
N ILE A 329 13.41 -33.74 -6.08
CA ILE A 329 14.32 -33.22 -7.12
C ILE A 329 15.29 -34.31 -7.60
N ALA A 330 15.80 -35.14 -6.69
CA ALA A 330 16.62 -36.29 -7.06
C ALA A 330 15.82 -37.30 -7.90
N LEU A 331 14.58 -37.59 -7.52
CA LEU A 331 13.70 -38.48 -8.28
C LEU A 331 13.33 -37.92 -9.67
N ASP A 332 13.17 -36.61 -9.83
CA ASP A 332 12.90 -35.97 -11.13
C ASP A 332 14.04 -36.20 -12.12
N LYS A 333 15.29 -36.13 -11.62
CA LYS A 333 16.50 -36.35 -12.41
C LYS A 333 16.82 -37.83 -12.62
N GLY A 334 16.29 -38.68 -11.74
CA GLY A 334 16.49 -40.11 -11.78
C GLY A 334 15.76 -40.79 -12.93
N TYR A 335 16.17 -42.01 -13.23
CA TYR A 335 15.58 -42.83 -14.28
C TYR A 335 15.50 -44.30 -13.89
N ILE A 336 14.66 -45.03 -14.61
CA ILE A 336 14.53 -46.49 -14.53
C ILE A 336 14.86 -47.03 -15.93
N LEU A 337 15.50 -48.20 -15.98
CA LEU A 337 15.65 -48.93 -17.23
C LEU A 337 14.37 -49.72 -17.49
N ASN A 338 13.70 -49.43 -18.61
CA ASN A 338 12.53 -50.19 -19.04
C ASN A 338 12.93 -51.61 -19.49
N ASP A 339 11.96 -52.45 -19.87
CA ASP A 339 12.24 -53.84 -20.23
C ASP A 339 13.06 -53.99 -21.53
N GLN A 340 13.19 -52.90 -22.29
CA GLN A 340 14.02 -52.78 -23.50
C GLN A 340 15.43 -52.23 -23.18
N GLY A 341 15.70 -51.85 -21.92
CA GLY A 341 16.97 -51.27 -21.47
C GLY A 341 17.11 -49.77 -21.74
N GLU A 342 16.04 -49.09 -22.13
CA GLU A 342 16.04 -47.64 -22.35
C GLU A 342 15.75 -46.87 -21.06
N LYS A 343 16.27 -45.66 -20.96
CA LYS A 343 16.06 -44.78 -19.80
C LYS A 343 14.68 -44.15 -19.88
N GLU A 344 13.86 -44.38 -18.86
CA GLU A 344 12.55 -43.78 -18.67
C GLU A 344 12.54 -42.96 -17.38
N SER A 345 11.91 -41.78 -17.39
CA SER A 345 11.73 -40.99 -16.17
C SER A 345 10.93 -41.78 -15.14
N ILE A 346 11.30 -41.69 -13.86
CA ILE A 346 10.58 -42.36 -12.77
C ILE A 346 9.09 -41.98 -12.78
N PHE A 347 8.77 -40.71 -13.04
CA PHE A 347 7.40 -40.22 -13.01
C PHE A 347 6.57 -40.68 -14.21
N GLU A 348 7.19 -40.85 -15.38
CA GLU A 348 6.55 -41.45 -16.56
C GLU A 348 6.33 -42.94 -16.33
N TYR A 349 7.34 -43.64 -15.83
CA TYR A 349 7.26 -45.06 -15.47
C TYR A 349 6.17 -45.35 -14.45
N ILE A 350 5.86 -44.42 -13.54
CA ILE A 350 4.76 -44.59 -12.57
C ILE A 350 3.38 -44.36 -13.21
N LYS A 351 3.29 -43.53 -14.26
CA LYS A 351 2.04 -43.16 -14.93
C LYS A 351 1.60 -44.13 -16.03
N SER A 352 2.55 -44.83 -16.68
CA SER A 352 2.27 -45.92 -17.62
C SER A 352 1.50 -47.06 -16.96
#